data_AF-A0A953Q702-F1
#
_entry.id   AF-A0A953Q702-F1
#
_cell.length_a   1.000
_cell.length_b   1.000
_cell.length_c   1.000
_cell.angle_alpha   90.00
_cell.angle_beta   90.00
_cell.angle_gamma   90.00
#
_symmetry.space_group_name_H-M   'P 1'
#
loop_
_entity.id
_entity.type
_entity.pdbx_description
1 polymer ?
#
loop_
_entity_poly.entity_id
_entity_poly.type
_entity_poly.pdbx_seq_one_letter_code
_entity_poly.pdbx_strand_id
1 'polypeptide(L)'
;MEYRPETPFDNIESAHEYLGLLAQAVDEARQNVEADIADETNSKSPRRVDALRLVVYKLDKLGQHIKNGRRLLNDLRTLRRLMLEERAEPAVPKPEPESQVG
;
A
#
# COMPACT_ATOMS: atom_id res chain seq x y z
N MET A 1 17.18 13.64 -14.65
CA MET A 1 17.50 12.23 -14.36
C MET A 1 16.22 11.59 -13.83
N GLU A 2 15.68 10.58 -14.52
CA GLU A 2 14.59 9.75 -14.00
C GLU A 2 15.11 8.90 -12.85
N TYR A 3 14.55 9.06 -11.66
CA TYR A 3 14.90 8.25 -10.50
C TYR A 3 14.28 6.86 -10.65
N ARG A 4 15.13 5.84 -10.78
CA ARG A 4 14.71 4.43 -10.83
C ARG A 4 14.90 3.85 -9.43
N PRO A 5 13.84 3.37 -8.75
CA PRO A 5 13.98 2.80 -7.42
C PRO A 5 14.81 1.51 -7.48
N GLU A 6 15.89 1.46 -6.71
CA GLU A 6 16.75 0.31 -6.45
C GLU A 6 16.21 -0.57 -5.31
N THR A 7 15.43 0.02 -4.39
CA THR A 7 14.77 -0.70 -3.29
C THR A 7 13.27 -0.47 -3.25
N PRO A 8 12.49 -1.37 -2.61
CA PRO A 8 11.05 -1.18 -2.44
C PRO A 8 10.68 0.07 -1.64
N PHE A 9 11.62 0.69 -0.91
CA PHE A 9 11.37 1.81 0.01
C PHE A 9 11.89 3.16 -0.49
N ASP A 10 12.33 3.20 -1.73
CA ASP A 10 12.95 4.37 -2.36
C ASP A 10 11.97 5.53 -2.59
N ASN A 11 10.69 5.23 -2.79
CA ASN A 11 9.64 6.24 -2.84
C ASN A 11 8.28 5.66 -2.41
N ILE A 12 7.27 6.54 -2.33
CA ILE A 12 5.91 6.18 -1.89
C ILE A 12 5.26 5.22 -2.90
N GLU A 13 5.57 5.36 -4.19
CA GLU A 13 5.06 4.51 -5.25
C GLU A 13 5.55 3.06 -5.09
N SER A 14 6.86 2.86 -4.90
CA SER A 14 7.47 1.54 -4.68
C SER A 14 7.03 0.92 -3.34
N ALA A 15 6.89 1.74 -2.29
CA ALA A 15 6.41 1.27 -1.00
C ALA A 15 4.94 0.81 -1.06
N HIS A 16 4.11 1.49 -1.84
CA HIS A 16 2.72 1.08 -2.08
C HIS A 16 2.65 -0.27 -2.80
N GLU A 17 3.51 -0.49 -3.79
CA GLU A 17 3.61 -1.78 -4.51
C GLU A 17 4.09 -2.90 -3.59
N TYR A 18 5.11 -2.64 -2.77
CA TYR A 18 5.60 -3.58 -1.76
C TYR A 18 4.51 -4.01 -0.78
N LEU A 19 3.72 -3.07 -0.23
CA LEU A 19 2.62 -3.43 0.66
C LEU A 19 1.54 -4.27 -0.04
N GLY A 20 1.41 -4.15 -1.37
CA GLY A 20 0.57 -5.05 -2.17
C GLY A 20 1.07 -6.48 -2.15
N LEU A 21 2.36 -6.69 -2.46
CA LEU A 21 3.00 -8.01 -2.44
C LEU A 21 3.02 -8.61 -1.03
N LEU A 22 3.32 -7.80 -0.02
CA LEU A 22 3.30 -8.25 1.37
C LEU A 22 1.90 -8.67 1.82
N ALA A 23 0.85 -7.98 1.37
CA ALA A 23 -0.53 -8.39 1.67
C ALA A 23 -0.86 -9.77 1.09
N GLN A 24 -0.39 -10.07 -0.12
CA GLN A 24 -0.57 -11.38 -0.76
C GLN A 24 0.17 -12.47 0.02
N ALA A 25 1.44 -12.25 0.35
CA ALA A 25 2.22 -13.22 1.11
C ALA A 25 1.62 -13.53 2.50
N VAL A 26 1.07 -12.52 3.17
CA VAL A 26 0.38 -12.70 4.47
C VAL A 26 -0.92 -13.49 4.30
N ASP A 27 -1.67 -13.27 3.22
CA ASP A 27 -2.90 -14.02 2.93
C ASP A 27 -2.59 -15.49 2.59
N GLU A 28 -1.57 -15.75 1.79
CA GLU A 28 -1.09 -17.11 1.50
C GLU A 28 -0.65 -17.84 2.78
N ALA A 29 0.13 -17.17 3.64
CA ALA A 29 0.53 -17.73 4.93
C ALA A 29 -0.68 -18.05 5.82
N ARG A 30 -1.71 -17.19 5.80
CA ARG A 30 -2.96 -17.41 6.55
C ARG A 30 -3.70 -18.64 6.02
N GLN A 31 -3.85 -18.77 4.71
CA GLN A 31 -4.52 -19.93 4.08
C GLN A 31 -3.79 -21.24 4.38
N ASN A 32 -2.45 -21.24 4.39
CA ASN A 32 -1.65 -22.41 4.74
C ASN A 32 -1.91 -22.86 6.19
N VAL A 33 -1.96 -21.91 7.14
CA VAL A 33 -2.26 -22.24 8.54
C VAL A 33 -3.70 -22.72 8.72
N GLU A 34 -4.65 -22.20 7.96
CA GLU A 34 -6.03 -22.71 7.96
C GLU A 34 -6.11 -24.15 7.44
N ALA A 35 -5.32 -24.50 6.43
CA ALA A 35 -5.19 -25.88 5.96
C ALA A 35 -4.57 -26.80 7.03
N ASP A 36 -3.52 -26.34 7.73
CA ASP A 36 -2.91 -27.08 8.85
C ASP A 36 -3.93 -27.36 9.97
N ILE A 37 -4.80 -26.39 10.28
CA ILE A 37 -5.89 -26.57 11.25
C ILE A 37 -6.85 -27.67 10.78
N ALA A 38 -7.25 -27.65 9.50
CA ALA A 38 -8.18 -28.63 8.93
C ALA A 38 -7.60 -30.05 9.02
N ASP A 39 -6.31 -30.23 8.72
CA ASP A 39 -5.60 -31.51 8.79
C ASP A 39 -5.40 -31.99 10.23
N GLU A 40 -5.15 -31.08 11.17
CA GLU A 40 -4.99 -31.38 12.60
C GLU A 40 -6.29 -31.72 13.32
N THR A 41 -7.45 -31.35 12.76
CA THR A 41 -8.76 -31.71 13.35
C THR A 41 -8.91 -33.22 13.54
N ASN A 42 -8.18 -34.03 12.74
CA ASN A 42 -8.16 -35.49 12.85
C ASN A 42 -7.07 -36.03 13.81
N SER A 43 -6.14 -35.18 14.26
CA SER A 43 -4.88 -35.56 14.94
C SER A 43 -4.76 -34.96 16.36
N LYS A 44 -5.78 -35.20 17.20
CA LYS A 44 -5.72 -35.38 18.69
C LYS A 44 -5.02 -34.32 19.60
N SER A 45 -4.56 -33.15 19.15
CA SER A 45 -3.97 -32.13 20.04
C SER A 45 -4.75 -30.80 20.05
N PRO A 46 -5.73 -30.62 20.96
CA PRO A 46 -6.51 -29.39 21.09
C PRO A 46 -5.64 -28.15 21.30
N ARG A 47 -4.55 -28.26 22.06
CA ARG A 47 -3.63 -27.14 22.34
C ARG A 47 -2.91 -26.64 21.08
N ARG A 48 -2.59 -27.53 20.14
CA ARG A 48 -1.94 -27.16 18.88
C ARG A 48 -2.91 -26.42 17.97
N VAL A 49 -4.14 -26.92 17.86
CA VAL A 49 -5.24 -26.25 17.15
C VAL A 49 -5.51 -24.85 17.71
N ASP A 50 -5.53 -24.68 19.03
CA ASP A 50 -5.71 -23.36 19.65
C ASP A 50 -4.55 -22.40 19.35
N ALA A 51 -3.31 -22.90 19.32
CA ALA A 51 -2.15 -22.10 18.92
C ALA A 51 -2.25 -21.67 17.45
N LEU A 52 -2.64 -22.57 16.54
CA LEU A 52 -2.82 -22.24 15.13
C LEU A 52 -3.94 -21.22 14.91
N ARG A 53 -5.06 -21.32 15.63
CA ARG A 53 -6.12 -20.30 15.62
C ARG A 53 -5.62 -18.93 16.05
N LEU A 54 -4.74 -18.87 17.05
CA LEU A 54 -4.09 -17.63 17.46
C LEU A 54 -3.19 -17.07 16.34
N VAL A 55 -2.47 -17.93 15.62
CA VAL A 55 -1.66 -17.52 14.46
C VAL A 55 -2.54 -16.93 13.37
N VAL A 56 -3.65 -17.58 13.00
CA VAL A 56 -4.62 -17.04 12.02
C VAL A 56 -5.10 -15.66 12.44
N TYR A 57 -5.49 -15.49 13.70
CA TYR A 57 -5.92 -14.18 14.22
C TYR A 57 -4.82 -13.10 14.08
N LYS A 58 -3.56 -13.45 14.34
CA LYS A 58 -2.44 -12.51 14.20
C LYS A 58 -2.17 -12.16 12.74
N LEU A 59 -2.26 -13.13 11.82
CA LEU A 59 -2.11 -12.93 10.38
C LEU A 59 -3.24 -12.04 9.83
N ASP A 60 -4.48 -12.25 10.27
CA ASP A 60 -5.61 -11.37 9.94
C ASP A 60 -5.35 -9.92 10.37
N LYS A 61 -4.91 -9.74 11.62
CA LYS A 61 -4.60 -8.42 12.14
C LYS A 61 -3.46 -7.75 11.38
N LEU A 62 -2.40 -8.51 11.04
CA LEU A 62 -1.30 -8.02 10.22
C LEU A 62 -1.78 -7.60 8.82
N GLY A 63 -2.61 -8.43 8.17
CA GLY A 63 -3.21 -8.12 6.88
C GLY A 63 -4.04 -6.83 6.89
N GLN A 64 -4.81 -6.58 7.97
CA GLN A 64 -5.54 -5.32 8.15
C GLN A 64 -4.61 -4.11 8.25
N HIS A 65 -3.53 -4.20 9.04
CA HIS A 65 -2.55 -3.12 9.16
C HIS A 65 -1.86 -2.82 7.81
N ILE A 66 -1.50 -3.86 7.05
CA ILE A 66 -0.90 -3.70 5.72
C ILE A 66 -1.87 -3.02 4.75
N LYS A 67 -3.14 -3.44 4.71
CA LYS A 67 -4.17 -2.82 3.86
C LYS A 67 -4.38 -1.35 4.21
N ASN A 68 -4.43 -1.01 5.49
CA ASN A 68 -4.55 0.37 5.95
C ASN A 68 -3.32 1.21 5.56
N GLY A 69 -2.11 0.68 5.77
CA GLY A 69 -0.87 1.34 5.36
C GLY A 69 -0.82 1.57 3.84
N ARG A 70 -1.24 0.58 3.06
CA ARG A 70 -1.30 0.70 1.59
C ARG A 70 -2.29 1.77 1.15
N ARG A 71 -3.48 1.84 1.73
CA ARG A 71 -4.44 2.92 1.45
C ARG A 71 -3.84 4.29 1.76
N LEU A 72 -3.20 4.45 2.93
CA LEU A 72 -2.55 5.70 3.30
C LEU A 72 -1.46 6.11 2.28
N LEU A 73 -0.63 5.17 1.82
CA LEU A 73 0.35 5.47 0.78
C LEU A 73 -0.30 5.91 -0.54
N ASN A 74 -1.42 5.29 -0.92
CA ASN A 74 -2.18 5.70 -2.10
C ASN A 74 -2.76 7.11 -1.96
N ASP A 75 -3.26 7.46 -0.77
CA ASP A 75 -3.78 8.80 -0.48
C ASP A 75 -2.65 9.83 -0.58
N LEU A 76 -1.47 9.54 -0.03
CA LEU A 76 -0.28 10.40 -0.15
C LEU A 76 0.16 10.58 -1.62
N ARG A 77 0.12 9.51 -2.43
CA ARG A 77 0.39 9.61 -3.89
C ARG A 77 -0.58 10.55 -4.58
N THR A 78 -1.86 10.48 -4.20
CA THR A 78 -2.91 11.32 -4.77
C THR A 78 -2.71 12.79 -4.39
N LEU A 79 -2.47 13.07 -3.11
CA LEU A 79 -2.21 14.42 -2.62
C LEU A 79 -0.97 15.04 -3.29
N ARG A 80 0.12 14.27 -3.46
CA ARG A 80 1.31 14.75 -4.16
C ARG A 80 1.02 15.16 -5.61
N ARG A 81 0.17 14.41 -6.31
CA ARG A 81 -0.22 14.73 -7.70
C ARG A 81 -1.03 16.01 -7.77
N LEU A 82 -2.05 16.15 -6.92
CA LEU A 82 -2.89 17.35 -6.86
C LEU A 82 -2.07 18.62 -6.58
N MET A 83 -1.14 18.57 -5.63
CA MET A 83 -0.27 19.71 -5.32
C MET A 83 0.68 20.09 -6.48
N LEU A 84 1.09 19.12 -7.30
CA LEU A 84 1.92 19.39 -8.48
C LEU A 84 1.09 19.95 -9.64
N GLU A 85 -0.14 19.48 -9.82
CA GLU A 85 -1.10 19.99 -10.79
C GLU A 85 -1.47 21.45 -10.48
N GLU A 86 -1.75 21.79 -9.21
CA GLU A 86 -2.00 23.16 -8.75
C GLU A 86 -0.82 24.10 -9.05
N ARG A 87 0.41 23.59 -8.97
CA ARG A 87 1.62 24.38 -9.28
C ARG A 87 1.85 24.56 -10.79
N ALA A 88 1.25 23.72 -11.62
CA ALA A 88 1.41 23.72 -13.07
C ALA A 88 0.35 24.58 -13.79
N GLU A 89 -0.55 25.25 -13.08
CA GLU A 89 -1.49 26.18 -13.70
C GLU A 89 -0.75 27.22 -14.54
N PRO A 90 -1.15 27.43 -15.82
CA PRO A 90 -0.45 28.33 -16.71
C PRO A 90 -0.55 29.76 -16.16
N ALA A 91 0.60 30.41 -15.98
CA ALA A 91 0.66 31.84 -15.76
C ALA A 91 -0.17 32.52 -16.85
N VAL A 92 -1.32 33.10 -16.47
CA VAL A 92 -2.17 33.87 -17.37
C VAL A 92 -1.25 34.90 -18.05
N PRO A 93 -1.13 34.90 -19.40
CA PRO A 93 -0.28 35.86 -20.06
C PRO A 93 -0.78 37.26 -19.69
N LYS A 94 0.10 38.03 -19.04
CA LYS A 94 -0.13 39.43 -18.69
C LYS A 94 -0.57 40.14 -19.98
N PRO A 95 -1.72 40.84 -20.03
CA PRO A 95 -2.10 41.56 -21.23
C PRO A 95 -0.97 42.53 -21.59
N GLU A 96 -0.46 42.41 -22.81
CA GLU A 96 0.57 43.30 -23.34
C GLU A 96 0.06 44.74 -23.25
N PRO A 97 0.88 45.71 -22.79
CA PRO A 97 0.44 47.09 -22.73
C PRO A 97 0.15 47.56 -24.15
N GLU A 98 -1.12 47.89 -24.41
CA GLU A 98 -1.57 48.54 -25.64
C GLU A 98 -0.61 49.70 -25.95
N SER A 99 0.12 49.53 -27.06
CA SER A 99 1.01 50.57 -27.55
C SER A 99 0.18 51.80 -27.88
N GLN A 100 0.51 52.90 -27.21
CA GLN A 100 0.04 54.23 -27.60
C GLN A 100 0.33 54.47 -29.09
N VAL A 101 -0.74 54.65 -29.85
CA VAL A 101 -0.74 55.26 -31.19
C VAL A 101 -2.06 56.03 -31.24
N GLY A 102 -2.17 57.32 -31.48
CA GLY A 102 -1.26 58.42 -31.79
C GLY A 102 -2.16 59.65 -31.98
#